data_AF-A0A259SBC5-F1
#
_entry.id   AF-A0A259SBC5-F1
#
_cell.length_a   1.000
_cell.length_b   1.000
_cell.length_c   1.000
_cell.angle_alpha   90.00
_cell.angle_beta   90.00
_cell.angle_gamma   90.00
#
_symmetry.space_group_name_H-M   'P 1'
#
loop_
_entity.id
_entity.type
_entity.pdbx_description
1 polymer ?
#
loop_
_entity_poly.entity_id
_entity_poly.type
_entity_poly.pdbx_seq_one_letter_code
_entity_poly.pdbx_strand_id
1 'polypeptide(L)'
;MEGFEDPDHAGGAPVSDPGAASEALAAIDGLAAAIDADRAAGLFGRWGLATAVDASTGETLLPQQLFEALHERAGLNATWPIGNAGLLQTYGSLLAPSGAGDLIRERWLGPELATGLGLDGAHFAPWEGSRTLLDRATEAAAVLLASGGEFSWYSLADGRATRAVLSHEHDGSRALAYAVAPAPGTSPLLVALLPVAQAETVRRDLDEAASRLRWHAA
;
A
#
# COMPACT_ATOMS: atom_id res chain seq x y z
N MET A 1 17.94 -19.68 -46.36
CA MET A 1 18.38 -18.28 -46.50
C MET A 1 17.12 -17.58 -46.97
N GLU A 2 16.32 -16.91 -46.15
CA GLU A 2 16.51 -16.07 -44.94
C GLU A 2 15.41 -16.48 -43.91
N GLY A 3 15.52 -16.37 -42.57
CA GLY A 3 16.26 -15.42 -41.74
C GLY A 3 15.31 -14.35 -41.18
N PHE A 4 14.31 -14.74 -40.38
CA PHE A 4 13.48 -13.80 -39.60
C PHE A 4 13.76 -14.07 -38.11
N GLU A 5 14.76 -13.37 -37.58
CA GLU A 5 14.91 -13.19 -36.13
C GLU A 5 13.98 -12.05 -35.72
N ASP A 6 13.07 -12.35 -34.80
CA ASP A 6 12.21 -11.39 -34.13
C ASP A 6 12.90 -10.99 -32.81
N PRO A 7 13.40 -9.75 -32.66
CA PRO A 7 13.96 -9.25 -31.41
C PRO A 7 12.85 -8.59 -30.58
N ASP A 8 12.99 -8.63 -29.26
CA ASP A 8 12.10 -8.03 -28.25
C ASP A 8 10.80 -8.78 -27.89
N HIS A 9 10.98 -9.84 -27.10
CA HIS A 9 10.14 -10.08 -25.93
C HIS A 9 11.01 -10.15 -24.68
N ALA A 10 11.46 -8.98 -24.21
CA ALA A 10 11.95 -8.83 -22.85
C ALA A 10 10.76 -8.82 -21.87
N GLY A 11 10.08 -9.97 -21.76
CA GLY A 11 9.22 -10.25 -20.62
C GLY A 11 10.13 -10.54 -19.43
N GLY A 12 10.15 -9.63 -18.43
CA GLY A 12 10.89 -9.83 -17.19
C GLY A 12 10.53 -11.18 -16.58
N ALA A 13 11.49 -12.08 -16.51
CA ALA A 13 11.28 -13.39 -15.91
C ALA A 13 10.85 -13.21 -14.44
N PRO A 14 9.86 -13.99 -13.95
CA PRO A 14 9.51 -13.97 -12.55
C PRO A 14 10.73 -14.36 -11.74
N VAL A 15 11.15 -13.48 -10.82
CA VAL A 15 12.26 -13.70 -9.91
C VAL A 15 11.95 -14.94 -9.07
N SER A 16 12.44 -16.09 -9.52
CA SER A 16 12.17 -17.39 -8.89
C SER A 16 13.25 -17.77 -7.85
N ASP A 17 14.28 -16.93 -7.72
CA ASP A 17 15.42 -17.12 -6.84
C ASP A 17 15.39 -16.07 -5.71
N PRO A 18 15.35 -16.50 -4.42
CA PRO A 18 15.43 -15.60 -3.27
C PRO A 18 16.66 -14.68 -3.28
N GLY A 19 17.80 -15.18 -3.76
CA GLY A 19 19.03 -14.37 -3.89
C GLY A 19 18.84 -13.23 -4.88
N ALA A 20 18.24 -13.52 -6.04
CA ALA A 20 17.94 -12.52 -7.05
C ALA A 20 16.91 -11.48 -6.57
N ALA A 21 15.95 -11.87 -5.73
CA ALA A 21 14.99 -10.93 -5.13
C ALA A 21 15.69 -9.96 -4.17
N SER A 22 16.58 -10.46 -3.31
CA SER A 22 17.37 -9.61 -2.41
C SER A 22 18.31 -8.68 -3.19
N GLU A 23 18.94 -9.16 -4.25
CA GLU A 23 19.79 -8.35 -5.11
C GLU A 23 19.00 -7.26 -5.85
N ALA A 24 17.80 -7.59 -6.35
CA ALA A 24 16.91 -6.64 -6.98
C ALA A 24 16.48 -5.51 -6.01
N LEU A 25 16.17 -5.85 -4.75
CA LEU A 25 15.87 -4.83 -3.74
C LEU A 25 17.08 -3.94 -3.44
N ALA A 26 18.28 -4.51 -3.35
CA ALA A 26 19.51 -3.77 -3.08
C ALA A 26 19.92 -2.85 -4.23
N ALA A 27 19.50 -3.16 -5.47
CA ALA A 27 19.77 -2.36 -6.65
C ALA A 27 18.90 -1.10 -6.76
N ILE A 28 17.86 -0.97 -5.92
CA ILE A 28 16.96 0.20 -5.95
C ILE A 28 17.49 1.26 -5.00
N ASP A 29 17.95 2.37 -5.60
CA ASP A 29 18.50 3.51 -4.87
C ASP A 29 17.55 4.00 -3.78
N GLY A 30 18.04 4.04 -2.54
CA GLY A 30 17.30 4.54 -1.38
C GLY A 30 16.31 3.55 -0.75
N LEU A 31 15.91 2.46 -1.42
CA LEU A 31 14.90 1.53 -0.89
C LEU A 31 15.36 0.83 0.39
N ALA A 32 16.54 0.20 0.36
CA ALA A 32 17.07 -0.53 1.52
C ALA A 32 17.25 0.41 2.72
N ALA A 33 17.79 1.61 2.49
CA ALA A 33 17.99 2.62 3.52
C ALA A 33 16.66 3.11 4.13
N ALA A 34 15.62 3.27 3.31
CA ALA A 34 14.30 3.65 3.77
C ALA A 34 13.66 2.56 4.65
N ILE A 35 13.72 1.29 4.23
CA ILE A 35 13.22 0.16 5.03
C ILE A 35 13.95 0.07 6.37
N ASP A 36 15.27 0.25 6.38
CA ASP A 36 16.06 0.22 7.61
C ASP A 36 15.69 1.38 8.55
N ALA A 37 15.51 2.59 8.00
CA ALA A 37 15.09 3.76 8.77
C ALA A 37 13.70 3.56 9.38
N ASP A 38 12.75 3.02 8.61
CA ASP A 38 11.40 2.73 9.08
C ASP A 38 11.35 1.64 10.14
N ARG A 39 12.19 0.61 9.97
CA ARG A 39 12.39 -0.44 10.96
C ARG A 39 12.94 0.16 12.26
N ALA A 40 13.98 0.98 12.17
CA ALA A 40 14.58 1.64 13.34
C ALA A 40 13.60 2.59 14.04
N ALA A 41 12.73 3.25 13.29
CA ALA A 41 11.67 4.12 13.81
C ALA A 41 10.42 3.36 14.32
N GLY A 42 10.34 2.04 14.11
CA GLY A 42 9.20 1.21 14.54
C GLY A 42 7.90 1.50 13.78
N LEU A 43 7.98 2.08 12.57
CA LEU A 43 6.80 2.56 11.85
C LEU A 43 5.87 1.43 11.37
N PHE A 44 6.43 0.25 11.08
CA PHE A 44 5.63 -0.92 10.69
C PHE A 44 4.58 -1.31 11.74
N GLY A 45 4.82 -1.04 13.02
CA GLY A 45 3.87 -1.32 14.12
C GLY A 45 2.62 -0.44 14.10
N ARG A 46 2.59 0.61 13.27
CA ARG A 46 1.42 1.49 13.07
C ARG A 46 0.48 0.98 11.99
N TRP A 47 0.87 -0.10 11.30
CA TRP A 47 0.15 -0.70 10.21
C TRP A 47 -0.33 -2.11 10.55
N GLY A 48 -1.52 -2.44 10.06
CA GLY A 48 -2.13 -3.76 10.19
C GLY A 48 -1.57 -4.75 9.17
N LEU A 49 -2.41 -5.73 8.80
CA LEU A 49 -2.06 -6.75 7.82
C LEU A 49 -2.75 -6.48 6.49
N ALA A 50 -2.04 -6.80 5.41
CA ALA A 50 -2.59 -6.80 4.06
C ALA A 50 -2.17 -8.05 3.27
N THR A 51 -2.94 -8.37 2.23
CA THR A 51 -2.66 -9.45 1.29
C THR A 51 -1.90 -8.94 0.07
N ALA A 52 -0.91 -9.71 -0.39
CA ALA A 52 -0.16 -9.53 -1.63
C ALA A 52 -0.87 -10.15 -2.87
N VAL A 53 -2.10 -10.62 -2.70
CA VAL A 53 -2.95 -11.16 -3.75
C VAL A 53 -4.26 -10.37 -3.79
N ASP A 54 -4.70 -10.00 -4.99
CA ASP A 54 -6.01 -9.37 -5.17
C ASP A 54 -7.12 -10.39 -4.92
N ALA A 55 -8.01 -10.10 -3.97
CA ALA A 55 -9.06 -11.04 -3.59
C ALA A 55 -10.17 -11.18 -4.65
N SER A 56 -10.29 -10.22 -5.58
CA SER A 56 -11.33 -10.19 -6.60
C SER A 56 -10.89 -10.91 -7.87
N THR A 57 -9.62 -10.74 -8.27
CA THR A 57 -9.05 -11.35 -9.48
C THR A 57 -8.21 -12.60 -9.19
N GLY A 58 -7.75 -12.78 -7.95
CA GLY A 58 -6.78 -13.81 -7.58
C GLY A 58 -5.36 -13.51 -8.07
N GLU A 59 -5.13 -12.33 -8.64
CA GLU A 59 -3.86 -11.94 -9.22
C GLU A 59 -2.81 -11.64 -8.14
N THR A 60 -1.57 -12.04 -8.40
CA THR A 60 -0.44 -11.75 -7.52
C THR A 60 -0.02 -10.30 -7.71
N LEU A 61 -0.25 -9.47 -6.69
CA LEU A 61 0.15 -8.05 -6.67
C LEU A 61 1.66 -7.91 -6.44
N LEU A 62 2.25 -8.82 -5.68
CA LEU A 62 3.67 -8.88 -5.41
C LEU A 62 4.15 -10.34 -5.41
N PRO A 63 5.11 -10.71 -6.29
CA PRO A 63 5.68 -12.05 -6.31
C PRO A 63 6.18 -12.50 -4.94
N GLN A 64 5.98 -13.78 -4.62
CA GLN A 64 6.30 -14.33 -3.30
C GLN A 64 7.75 -14.06 -2.87
N GLN A 65 8.71 -14.17 -3.78
CA GLN A 65 10.12 -13.98 -3.47
C GLN A 65 10.43 -12.53 -3.09
N LEU A 66 9.81 -11.56 -3.78
CA LEU A 66 9.93 -10.13 -3.42
C LEU A 66 9.21 -9.83 -2.11
N PHE A 67 8.05 -10.44 -1.88
CA PHE A 67 7.33 -10.36 -0.62
C PHE A 67 8.22 -10.82 0.55
N GLU A 68 8.84 -11.99 0.44
CA GLU A 68 9.69 -12.57 1.47
C GLU A 68 10.92 -11.71 1.73
N ALA A 69 11.61 -11.27 0.66
CA ALA A 69 12.80 -10.44 0.77
C ALA A 69 12.52 -9.07 1.42
N LEU A 70 11.37 -8.44 1.10
CA LEU A 70 10.94 -7.20 1.77
C LEU A 70 10.73 -7.40 3.27
N HIS A 71 10.01 -8.46 3.65
CA HIS A 71 9.70 -8.72 5.06
C HIS A 71 10.93 -9.12 5.86
N GLU A 72 11.84 -9.89 5.26
CA GLU A 72 13.12 -10.23 5.86
C GLU A 72 13.94 -8.96 6.15
N ARG A 73 14.06 -8.04 5.17
CA ARG A 73 14.79 -6.79 5.37
C ARG A 73 14.16 -5.92 6.45
N ALA A 74 12.83 -5.79 6.43
CA ALA A 74 12.07 -5.07 7.43
C ALA A 74 12.12 -5.74 8.83
N GLY A 75 12.56 -6.99 8.92
CA GLY A 75 12.61 -7.75 10.18
C GLY A 75 11.24 -8.13 10.70
N LEU A 76 10.30 -8.37 9.79
CA LEU A 76 8.91 -8.66 10.09
C LEU A 76 8.64 -10.13 9.82
N ASN A 77 7.98 -10.79 10.78
CA ASN A 77 7.46 -12.13 10.57
C ASN A 77 6.17 -12.03 9.75
N ALA A 78 6.17 -12.63 8.56
CA ALA A 78 5.02 -12.68 7.68
C ALA A 78 4.96 -14.02 6.95
N THR A 79 3.76 -14.43 6.55
CA THR A 79 3.53 -15.68 5.81
C THR A 79 2.79 -15.33 4.55
N TRP A 80 3.41 -15.57 3.39
CA TRP A 80 2.77 -15.27 2.10
C TRP A 80 1.38 -15.92 2.00
N PRO A 81 0.35 -15.21 1.51
CA PRO A 81 0.41 -13.86 0.93
C PRO A 81 0.16 -12.71 1.92
N ILE A 82 0.08 -12.97 3.23
CA ILE A 82 -0.33 -11.97 4.24
C ILE A 82 0.90 -11.39 4.95
N GLY A 83 1.05 -10.07 4.86
CA GLY A 83 2.18 -9.34 5.41
C GLY A 83 1.80 -7.98 5.99
N ASN A 84 2.81 -7.18 6.35
CA ASN A 84 2.60 -5.85 6.92
C ASN A 84 2.02 -4.89 5.87
N ALA A 85 0.91 -4.26 6.19
CA ALA A 85 0.20 -3.39 5.27
C ALA A 85 1.04 -2.17 4.86
N GLY A 86 1.79 -1.56 5.77
CA GLY A 86 2.64 -0.41 5.46
C GLY A 86 3.72 -0.76 4.43
N LEU A 87 4.42 -1.87 4.66
CA LEU A 87 5.44 -2.39 3.77
C LEU A 87 4.88 -2.75 2.38
N LEU A 88 3.73 -3.44 2.33
CA LEU A 88 3.10 -3.84 1.07
C LEU A 88 2.53 -2.66 0.29
N GLN A 89 1.80 -1.77 0.97
CA GLN A 89 1.12 -0.66 0.31
C GLN A 89 2.08 0.43 -0.17
N THR A 90 3.23 0.61 0.49
CA THR A 90 4.24 1.59 0.07
C THR A 90 5.26 0.91 -0.85
N TYR A 91 6.27 0.25 -0.29
CA TYR A 91 7.36 -0.34 -1.04
C TYR A 91 6.91 -1.48 -1.95
N GLY A 92 6.03 -2.38 -1.48
CA GLY A 92 5.50 -3.47 -2.29
C GLY A 92 4.79 -2.97 -3.55
N SER A 93 4.00 -1.90 -3.45
CA SER A 93 3.30 -1.31 -4.60
C SER A 93 4.23 -0.70 -5.63
N LEU A 94 5.36 -0.11 -5.19
CA LEU A 94 6.36 0.44 -6.10
C LEU A 94 7.05 -0.66 -6.92
N LEU A 95 7.12 -1.86 -6.35
CA LEU A 95 7.76 -3.05 -6.92
C LEU A 95 6.79 -4.01 -7.62
N ALA A 96 5.48 -3.74 -7.57
CA ALA A 96 4.50 -4.55 -8.25
C ALA A 96 4.86 -4.64 -9.75
N PRO A 97 4.62 -5.77 -10.44
CA PRO A 97 4.84 -5.85 -11.89
C PRO A 97 3.88 -4.94 -12.67
N SER A 98 4.28 -4.53 -13.87
CA SER A 98 3.47 -3.72 -14.79
C SER A 98 2.14 -4.43 -15.14
N GLY A 99 1.08 -3.67 -15.41
CA GLY A 99 -0.28 -4.21 -15.60
C GLY A 99 -1.18 -3.88 -14.41
N ALA A 100 -1.72 -4.89 -13.70
CA ALA A 100 -2.59 -4.65 -12.55
C ALA A 100 -1.92 -3.83 -11.42
N GLY A 101 -0.59 -3.83 -11.34
CA GLY A 101 0.18 -3.03 -10.39
C GLY A 101 0.23 -1.54 -10.71
N ASP A 102 -0.13 -1.10 -11.92
CA ASP A 102 0.07 0.29 -12.35
C ASP A 102 -0.78 1.26 -11.51
N LEU A 103 -2.07 0.95 -11.27
CA LEU A 103 -2.94 1.77 -10.41
C LEU A 103 -2.46 1.82 -8.95
N ILE A 104 -1.86 0.72 -8.45
CA ILE A 104 -1.39 0.66 -7.07
C ILE A 104 -0.09 1.47 -6.94
N ARG A 105 0.79 1.43 -7.94
CA ARG A 105 2.02 2.22 -8.00
C ARG A 105 1.75 3.71 -8.19
N GLU A 106 0.85 4.05 -9.11
CA GLU A 106 0.52 5.42 -9.52
C GLU A 106 0.06 6.28 -8.35
N ARG A 107 -0.57 5.70 -7.32
CA ARG A 107 -1.02 6.47 -6.14
C ARG A 107 0.11 7.24 -5.43
N TRP A 108 1.36 6.76 -5.54
CA TRP A 108 2.53 7.38 -4.90
C TRP A 108 3.31 8.28 -5.86
N LEU A 109 3.20 8.02 -7.16
CA LEU A 109 3.91 8.77 -8.21
C LEU A 109 3.09 9.96 -8.70
N GLY A 110 1.77 9.87 -8.63
CA GLY A 110 0.83 10.92 -9.01
C GLY A 110 0.50 11.87 -7.86
N PRO A 111 0.00 13.08 -8.18
CA PRO A 111 -0.33 14.10 -7.17
C PRO A 111 -1.63 13.82 -6.43
N GLU A 112 -2.50 12.93 -6.92
CA GLU A 112 -3.90 12.83 -6.52
C GLU A 112 -4.08 12.58 -5.03
N LEU A 113 -3.25 11.70 -4.44
CA LEU A 113 -3.32 11.39 -3.02
C LEU A 113 -2.89 12.59 -2.17
N ALA A 114 -1.80 13.26 -2.54
CA ALA A 114 -1.32 14.44 -1.82
C ALA A 114 -2.30 15.61 -1.94
N THR A 115 -2.79 15.87 -3.15
CA THR A 115 -3.84 16.86 -3.42
C THR A 115 -5.07 16.57 -2.57
N GLY A 116 -5.56 15.33 -2.53
CA GLY A 116 -6.72 14.94 -1.73
C GLY A 116 -6.54 15.10 -0.21
N LEU A 117 -5.30 15.21 0.26
CA LEU A 117 -4.95 15.52 1.65
C LEU A 117 -4.66 17.01 1.90
N GLY A 118 -4.77 17.86 0.86
CA GLY A 118 -4.41 19.28 0.92
C GLY A 118 -2.90 19.53 1.05
N LEU A 119 -2.08 18.58 0.57
CA LEU A 119 -0.61 18.63 0.62
C LEU A 119 -0.04 19.00 -0.75
N ASP A 120 1.25 19.36 -0.78
CA ASP A 120 1.99 19.55 -2.02
C ASP A 120 1.96 18.29 -2.89
N GLY A 121 1.76 18.42 -4.20
CA GLY A 121 1.59 17.28 -5.12
C GLY A 121 2.75 16.27 -5.11
N ALA A 122 3.98 16.71 -4.79
CA ALA A 122 5.14 15.84 -4.71
C ALA A 122 5.37 15.26 -3.30
N HIS A 123 4.45 15.47 -2.34
CA HIS A 123 4.64 15.07 -0.94
C HIS A 123 4.91 13.57 -0.77
N PHE A 124 4.32 12.71 -1.62
CA PHE A 124 4.55 11.27 -1.59
C PHE A 124 5.51 10.77 -2.66
N ALA A 125 6.20 11.65 -3.39
CA ALA A 125 7.23 11.25 -4.32
C ALA A 125 8.24 10.34 -3.60
N PRO A 126 8.49 9.12 -4.10
CA PRO A 126 9.45 8.21 -3.49
C PRO A 126 10.84 8.85 -3.47
N TRP A 127 11.64 8.51 -2.45
CA TRP A 127 13.05 8.89 -2.34
C TRP A 127 13.35 10.38 -2.14
N GLU A 128 12.34 11.24 -2.25
CA GLU A 128 12.49 12.67 -2.03
C GLU A 128 12.45 13.05 -0.55
N GLY A 129 13.29 14.03 -0.20
CA GLY A 129 13.37 14.63 1.13
C GLY A 129 14.12 13.80 2.18
N SER A 130 14.07 14.26 3.43
CA SER A 130 14.80 13.67 4.56
C SER A 130 14.02 12.57 5.31
N ARG A 131 12.75 12.36 4.96
CA ARG A 131 11.85 11.38 5.57
C ARG A 131 11.56 10.26 4.58
N THR A 132 11.14 9.10 5.06
CA THR A 132 10.74 7.99 4.20
C THR A 132 9.32 8.19 3.66
N LEU A 133 8.97 7.47 2.60
CA LEU A 133 7.59 7.42 2.09
C LEU A 133 6.62 6.90 3.16
N LEU A 134 6.98 5.81 3.86
CA LEU A 134 6.14 5.22 4.89
C LEU A 134 5.88 6.20 6.03
N ASP A 135 6.89 6.91 6.51
CA ASP A 135 6.75 7.90 7.58
C ASP A 135 5.74 9.00 7.20
N ARG A 136 5.91 9.61 6.01
CA ARG A 136 4.99 10.63 5.50
C ARG A 136 3.56 10.10 5.34
N ALA A 137 3.39 8.91 4.74
CA ALA A 137 2.09 8.28 4.57
C ALA A 137 1.42 7.96 5.92
N THR A 138 2.21 7.49 6.89
CA THR A 138 1.73 7.15 8.24
C THR A 138 1.27 8.40 8.98
N GLU A 139 2.01 9.50 8.91
CA GLU A 139 1.62 10.77 9.51
C GLU A 139 0.34 11.32 8.87
N ALA A 140 0.30 11.41 7.54
CA ALA A 140 -0.85 11.94 6.82
C ALA A 140 -2.13 11.15 7.12
N ALA A 141 -2.06 9.82 7.12
CA ALA A 141 -3.17 8.96 7.49
C ALA A 141 -3.58 9.14 8.95
N ALA A 142 -2.63 9.29 9.88
CA ALA A 142 -2.94 9.54 11.29
C ALA A 142 -3.66 10.88 11.49
N VAL A 143 -3.24 11.92 10.77
CA VAL A 143 -3.91 13.24 10.78
C VAL A 143 -5.33 13.13 10.24
N LEU A 144 -5.52 12.45 9.11
CA LEU A 144 -6.84 12.25 8.51
C LEU A 144 -7.77 11.45 9.44
N LEU A 145 -7.27 10.35 10.02
CA LEU A 145 -8.02 9.57 11.00
C LEU A 145 -8.33 10.41 12.25
N ALA A 146 -7.45 11.30 12.71
CA ALA A 146 -7.73 12.14 13.88
C ALA A 146 -8.79 13.22 13.58
N SER A 147 -8.79 13.81 12.38
CA SER A 147 -9.74 14.87 12.02
C SER A 147 -11.16 14.36 11.77
N GLY A 148 -11.29 13.10 11.32
CA GLY A 148 -12.58 12.52 10.92
C GLY A 148 -13.05 12.92 9.52
N GLY A 149 -12.31 13.81 8.84
CA GLY A 149 -12.52 14.19 7.45
C GLY A 149 -13.93 14.73 7.14
N GLU A 150 -14.31 14.67 5.86
CA GLU A 150 -15.67 14.99 5.40
C GLU A 150 -16.65 13.87 5.80
N PHE A 151 -16.17 12.63 5.83
CA PHE A 151 -16.97 11.46 6.16
C PHE A 151 -16.14 10.48 6.99
N SER A 152 -16.74 10.00 8.07
CA SER A 152 -16.20 8.97 8.94
C SER A 152 -17.18 7.81 9.05
N TRP A 153 -16.66 6.59 8.93
CA TRP A 153 -17.44 5.37 9.00
C TRP A 153 -16.77 4.35 9.91
N TYR A 154 -17.61 3.63 10.65
CA TYR A 154 -17.20 2.62 11.61
C TYR A 154 -18.10 1.38 11.48
N SER A 155 -17.48 0.21 11.47
CA SER A 155 -18.21 -1.06 11.48
C SER A 155 -17.40 -2.16 12.17
N LEU A 156 -18.05 -3.29 12.40
CA LEU A 156 -17.39 -4.55 12.70
C LEU A 156 -17.37 -5.39 11.42
N ALA A 157 -16.18 -5.58 10.86
CA ALA A 157 -15.97 -6.52 9.75
C ALA A 157 -15.20 -7.73 10.28
N ASP A 158 -15.74 -8.93 10.07
CA ASP A 158 -15.19 -10.17 10.63
C ASP A 158 -14.87 -10.09 12.15
N GLY A 159 -15.73 -9.40 12.91
CA GLY A 159 -15.57 -9.21 14.36
C GLY A 159 -14.45 -8.23 14.76
N ARG A 160 -13.79 -7.59 13.80
CA ARG A 160 -12.73 -6.61 14.01
C ARG A 160 -13.27 -5.20 13.78
N ALA A 161 -12.93 -4.27 14.67
CA ALA A 161 -13.29 -2.87 14.51
C ALA A 161 -12.60 -2.31 13.27
N THR A 162 -13.39 -1.73 12.37
CA THR A 162 -12.89 -1.05 11.17
C THR A 162 -13.27 0.43 11.20
N ARG A 163 -12.40 1.23 10.61
CA ARG A 163 -12.59 2.67 10.49
C ARG A 163 -12.16 3.12 9.11
N ALA A 164 -13.04 3.84 8.43
CA ALA A 164 -12.76 4.50 7.16
C ALA A 164 -13.00 6.00 7.32
N VAL A 165 -12.09 6.83 6.82
CA VAL A 165 -12.23 8.28 6.81
C VAL A 165 -11.89 8.82 5.43
N LEU A 166 -12.82 9.58 4.85
CA LEU A 166 -12.63 10.33 3.61
C LEU A 166 -12.33 11.79 3.96
N SER A 167 -11.29 12.35 3.36
CA SER A 167 -10.99 13.77 3.45
C SER A 167 -12.03 14.63 2.72
N HIS A 168 -11.97 15.93 2.95
CA HIS A 168 -12.66 16.91 2.11
C HIS A 168 -12.07 16.90 0.69
N GLU A 169 -12.87 17.35 -0.27
CA GLU A 169 -12.37 17.58 -1.62
C GLU A 169 -11.36 18.72 -1.63
N HIS A 170 -10.24 18.47 -2.29
CA HIS A 170 -9.21 19.45 -2.59
C HIS A 170 -8.88 19.30 -4.07
N ASP A 171 -9.11 20.36 -4.85
CA ASP A 171 -8.85 20.40 -6.29
C ASP A 171 -9.33 19.17 -7.08
N GLY A 172 -10.55 18.70 -6.76
CA GLY A 172 -11.18 17.55 -7.41
C GLY A 172 -10.71 16.17 -6.93
N SER A 173 -9.82 16.10 -5.94
CA SER A 173 -9.37 14.84 -5.32
C SER A 173 -9.77 14.73 -3.86
N ARG A 174 -9.93 13.50 -3.38
CA ARG A 174 -10.06 13.14 -1.96
C ARG A 174 -9.07 12.04 -1.62
N ALA A 175 -8.86 11.83 -0.33
CA ALA A 175 -8.09 10.74 0.20
C ALA A 175 -8.94 9.91 1.16
N LEU A 176 -8.69 8.60 1.17
CA LEU A 176 -9.27 7.63 2.08
C LEU A 176 -8.18 7.06 2.97
N ALA A 177 -8.37 7.13 4.29
CA ALA A 177 -7.63 6.32 5.24
C ALA A 177 -8.52 5.18 5.75
N TYR A 178 -8.00 3.95 5.71
CA TYR A 178 -8.70 2.77 6.22
C TYR A 178 -7.86 2.04 7.26
N ALA A 179 -8.47 1.74 8.41
CA ALA A 179 -7.84 1.06 9.52
C ALA A 179 -8.69 -0.12 10.01
N VAL A 180 -8.02 -1.18 10.44
CA VAL A 180 -8.62 -2.44 10.90
C VAL A 180 -7.93 -2.89 12.18
N ALA A 181 -8.70 -3.28 13.19
CA ALA A 181 -8.17 -3.87 14.41
C ALA A 181 -7.49 -5.21 14.07
N PRO A 182 -6.24 -5.47 14.50
CA PRO A 182 -5.57 -6.74 14.21
C PRO A 182 -6.29 -7.94 14.85
N ALA A 183 -6.98 -7.73 15.97
CA ALA A 183 -7.82 -8.73 16.63
C ALA A 183 -9.09 -8.09 17.23
N PRO A 184 -10.14 -8.88 17.50
CA PRO A 184 -11.32 -8.38 18.21
C PRO A 184 -10.96 -7.70 19.54
N GLY A 185 -11.55 -6.53 19.79
CA GLY A 185 -11.30 -5.75 21.02
C GLY A 185 -9.99 -4.96 21.05
N THR A 186 -9.20 -4.95 19.97
CA THR A 186 -7.99 -4.13 19.85
C THR A 186 -8.23 -2.85 19.06
N SER A 187 -7.32 -1.87 19.20
CA SER A 187 -7.39 -0.61 18.44
C SER A 187 -7.07 -0.84 16.96
N PRO A 188 -7.81 -0.20 16.03
CA PRO A 188 -7.50 -0.25 14.60
C PRO A 188 -6.09 0.23 14.26
N LEU A 189 -5.41 -0.52 13.39
CA LEU A 189 -4.14 -0.15 12.76
C LEU A 189 -4.37 0.21 11.31
N LEU A 190 -3.54 1.10 10.77
CA LEU A 190 -3.68 1.57 9.39
C LEU A 190 -3.46 0.42 8.40
N VAL A 191 -4.33 0.28 7.41
CA VAL A 191 -4.18 -0.72 6.35
C VAL A 191 -3.97 -0.06 5.00
N ALA A 192 -4.72 1.01 4.69
CA ALA A 192 -4.63 1.65 3.38
C ALA A 192 -4.75 3.17 3.47
N LEU A 193 -4.06 3.84 2.55
CA LEU A 193 -4.19 5.25 2.25
C LEU A 193 -4.30 5.39 0.72
N LEU A 194 -5.42 5.91 0.23
CA LEU A 194 -5.80 5.84 -1.19
C LEU A 194 -6.33 7.18 -1.72
N PRO A 195 -6.00 7.59 -2.95
CA PRO A 195 -6.74 8.65 -3.62
C PRO A 195 -8.15 8.17 -4.00
N VAL A 196 -9.12 9.08 -3.97
CA VAL A 196 -10.53 8.80 -4.27
C VAL A 196 -11.07 9.87 -5.21
N ALA A 197 -11.46 9.46 -6.42
CA ALA A 197 -12.13 10.31 -7.38
C ALA A 197 -13.65 10.43 -7.12
N GLN A 198 -14.28 9.35 -6.63
CA GLN A 198 -15.74 9.28 -6.47
C GLN A 198 -16.14 8.85 -5.06
N ALA A 199 -16.42 9.82 -4.19
CA ALA A 199 -16.77 9.57 -2.78
C ALA A 199 -18.01 8.68 -2.62
N GLU A 200 -19.02 8.84 -3.48
CA GLU A 200 -20.27 8.08 -3.42
C GLU A 200 -20.08 6.58 -3.70
N THR A 201 -19.10 6.22 -4.53
CA THR A 201 -18.75 4.81 -4.76
C THR A 201 -18.15 4.20 -3.50
N VAL A 202 -17.22 4.91 -2.82
CA VAL A 202 -16.65 4.45 -1.55
C VAL A 202 -17.71 4.31 -0.47
N ARG A 203 -18.63 5.28 -0.35
CA ARG A 203 -19.73 5.25 0.63
C ARG A 203 -20.63 4.03 0.41
N ARG A 204 -21.02 3.78 -0.85
CA ARG A 204 -21.82 2.60 -1.22
C ARG A 204 -21.10 1.29 -0.91
N ASP A 205 -19.81 1.19 -1.25
CA ASP A 205 -19.02 -0.02 -1.02
C ASP A 205 -18.85 -0.33 0.47
N LEU A 206 -18.76 0.69 1.31
CA LEU A 206 -18.71 0.57 2.77
C LEU A 206 -20.04 0.09 3.34
N ASP A 207 -21.16 0.61 2.84
CA ASP A 207 -22.49 0.22 3.33
C ASP A 207 -22.89 -1.19 2.87
N GLU A 208 -22.71 -1.53 1.59
CA GLU A 208 -23.13 -2.81 1.02
C GLU A 208 -22.33 -4.00 1.57
N ALA A 209 -21.11 -3.76 2.03
CA ALA A 209 -20.22 -4.80 2.50
C ALA A 209 -19.61 -4.50 3.86
N ALA A 210 -20.39 -3.83 4.71
CA ALA A 210 -19.99 -3.43 6.06
C ALA A 210 -19.45 -4.58 6.93
N SER A 211 -19.77 -5.83 6.58
CA SER A 211 -19.35 -7.04 7.29
C SER A 211 -18.02 -7.64 6.80
N ARG A 212 -17.44 -7.15 5.69
CA ARG A 212 -16.24 -7.72 5.07
C ARG A 212 -15.08 -6.72 5.08
N LEU A 213 -13.87 -7.26 5.14
CA LEU A 213 -12.66 -6.47 4.95
C LEU A 213 -12.52 -5.89 3.54
N ARG A 214 -11.72 -4.82 3.41
CA ARG A 214 -11.54 -4.02 2.20
C ARG A 214 -10.10 -3.60 1.99
N TRP A 215 -9.81 -3.14 0.77
CA TRP A 215 -8.53 -2.54 0.38
C TRP A 215 -7.31 -3.37 0.78
N HIS A 216 -7.42 -4.68 0.49
CA HIS A 216 -6.43 -5.72 0.77
C HIS A 216 -6.18 -6.00 2.26
N ALA A 217 -7.02 -5.53 3.19
CA ALA A 217 -6.93 -5.94 4.60
C ALA A 217 -7.01 -7.46 4.76
N ALA A 218 -6.24 -7.99 5.72
CA ALA A 218 -6.18 -9.42 6.07
C ALA A 218 -6.42 -9.65 7.57
#